data_AF-V4XKF8-F1
#
_entry.id   AF-V4XKF8-F1
#
_cell.length_a   1.000
_cell.length_b   1.000
_cell.length_c   1.000
_cell.angle_alpha   90.00
_cell.angle_beta   90.00
_cell.angle_gamma   90.00
#
_symmetry.space_group_name_H-M   'P 1'
#
loop_
_entity.id
_entity.type
_entity.pdbx_description
1 polymer ?
#
loop_
_entity_poly.entity_id
_entity_poly.type
_entity_poly.pdbx_seq_one_letter_code
_entity_poly.pdbx_strand_id
1 'polypeptide(L)' 'MSEASKTIRVSDTLHARIKAQNREGETLNETLERLLGEPSLRELAGTLSDEDAGTMREAIDASHEQHATELSEQFDGAE' A
#
# COMPACT_ATOMS: atom_id res chain seq x y z
N MET A 1 -10.16 5.50 27.96
CA MET A 1 -8.98 4.95 28.65
C MET A 1 -7.80 5.80 28.22
N SER A 2 -7.02 6.37 29.15
CA SER A 2 -5.84 7.15 28.75
C SER A 2 -4.88 6.21 28.06
N GLU A 3 -4.68 6.40 26.76
CA GLU A 3 -3.72 5.62 25.99
C GLU A 3 -2.32 5.91 26.55
N ALA A 4 -1.62 4.87 26.99
CA ALA A 4 -0.33 5.03 27.64
C ALA A 4 0.72 5.51 26.63
N SER A 5 1.09 6.79 26.65
CA SER A 5 2.15 7.33 25.79
C SER A 5 3.52 6.83 26.24
N LYS A 6 4.34 6.35 25.31
CA LYS A 6 5.74 5.97 25.54
C LYS A 6 6.67 6.83 24.68
N THR A 7 7.78 7.29 25.26
CA THR A 7 8.84 7.96 24.51
C THR A 7 9.86 6.94 24.03
N ILE A 8 10.12 6.91 22.72
CA ILE A 8 11.15 6.06 22.12
C ILE A 8 12.20 6.96 21.45
N ARG A 9 13.45 6.49 21.42
CA ARG A 9 14.50 7.12 20.59
C ARG A 9 14.52 6.45 19.23
N VAL A 10 14.51 7.26 18.18
CA VAL A 10 14.63 6.84 16.79
C VAL A 10 15.78 7.59 16.14
N SER A 11 16.34 7.05 15.05
CA SER A 11 17.29 7.80 14.24
C SER A 11 16.59 8.94 13.49
N ASP A 12 17.34 9.99 13.16
CA ASP A 12 16.82 11.12 12.39
C ASP A 12 16.26 10.67 11.03
N THR A 13 16.92 9.70 10.39
CA THR A 13 16.48 9.10 9.12
C THR A 13 15.12 8.42 9.27
N LEU A 14 14.90 7.68 10.35
CA LEU A 14 13.62 7.01 10.59
C LEU A 14 12.52 8.03 10.88
N HIS A 15 12.81 9.03 11.73
CA HIS A 15 11.88 10.12 12.00
C HIS A 15 11.46 10.87 10.71
N ALA A 16 12.42 11.21 9.85
CA ALA A 16 12.15 11.88 8.58
C ALA A 16 11.29 11.01 7.65
N ARG A 17 11.56 9.70 7.58
CA ARG A 17 10.78 8.76 6.78
C ARG A 17 9.33 8.66 7.25
N ILE A 18 9.10 8.60 8.56
CA ILE A 18 7.74 8.56 9.13
C ILE A 18 7.03 9.89 8.83
N LYS A 19 7.70 11.02 9.09
CA LYS A 19 7.13 12.35 8.86
C LYS A 19 6.75 12.60 7.40
N ALA A 20 7.51 12.07 6.44
CA ALA A 20 7.20 12.17 5.02
C ALA A 20 5.89 11.45 4.62
N GLN A 21 5.41 10.53 5.47
CA GLN A 21 4.16 9.81 5.27
C GLN A 21 2.98 10.43 6.03
N ASN A 22 3.17 11.52 6.79
CA ASN A 22 2.08 12.22 7.46
C ASN A 22 1.12 12.81 6.43
N ARG A 23 -0.17 12.57 6.64
CA ARG A 23 -1.24 13.29 5.92
C ARG A 23 -1.51 14.62 6.59
N GLU A 24 -2.21 15.51 5.88
CA GLU A 24 -2.60 16.81 6.44
C GLU A 24 -3.44 16.62 7.71
N GLY A 25 -3.01 17.25 8.81
CA GLY A 25 -3.68 17.13 10.11
C GLY A 25 -3.31 15.91 10.95
N GLU A 26 -2.54 14.93 10.43
CA GLU A 26 -2.08 13.78 11.22
C GLU A 26 -0.92 14.16 12.16
N THR A 27 -0.96 13.65 13.38
CA THR A 27 0.17 13.57 14.30
C THR A 27 1.10 12.41 13.90
N LEU A 28 2.35 12.44 14.39
CA LEU A 28 3.31 11.36 14.14
C LEU A 28 2.84 10.02 14.72
N ASN A 29 2.09 10.03 15.82
CA ASN A 29 1.53 8.82 16.42
C ASN A 29 0.46 8.20 15.52
N GLU A 30 -0.49 9.00 15.04
CA GLU A 30 -1.56 8.54 14.13
C GLU A 30 -0.97 8.01 12.82
N THR A 31 0.07 8.64 12.28
CA THR A 31 0.80 8.12 11.12
C THR A 31 1.44 6.77 11.41
N LEU A 32 2.06 6.59 12.59
CA LEU A 32 2.63 5.30 12.99
C LEU A 32 1.56 4.23 13.18
N GLU A 33 0.45 4.55 13.85
CA GLU A 33 -0.68 3.64 14.05
C GLU A 33 -1.32 3.25 12.73
N ARG A 34 -1.42 4.16 11.75
CA ARG A 34 -1.88 3.81 10.42
C ARG A 34 -0.89 2.90 9.69
N LEU A 35 0.40 3.23 9.71
CA LEU A 35 1.43 2.45 9.02
C LEU A 35 1.63 1.05 9.63
N LEU A 36 1.36 0.88 10.93
CA LEU A 36 1.58 -0.36 11.67
C LEU A 36 0.30 -1.11 12.05
N GLY A 37 -0.85 -0.42 12.02
CA GLY A 37 -2.15 -0.92 12.43
C GLY A 37 -3.04 -1.36 11.27
N GLU A 38 -2.61 -1.16 10.02
CA GLU A 38 -3.21 -1.89 8.90
C GLU A 38 -2.90 -3.38 9.08
N PRO A 39 -3.92 -4.27 8.97
CA PRO A 39 -3.68 -5.70 9.04
C PRO A 39 -2.61 -6.04 8.01
N SER A 40 -1.65 -6.84 8.44
CA SER A 40 -0.65 -7.38 7.53
C SER A 40 -1.40 -8.03 6.37
N LEU A 41 -0.99 -7.78 5.12
CA LEU A 41 -1.60 -8.48 3.97
C LEU A 41 -1.49 -10.02 4.12
N ARG A 42 -0.57 -10.50 4.97
CA ARG A 42 -0.50 -11.91 5.34
C ARG A 42 -1.66 -12.39 6.21
N GLU A 43 -2.29 -11.51 6.98
CA GLU A 43 -3.51 -11.81 7.72
C GLU A 43 -4.72 -11.99 6.80
N LEU A 44 -4.65 -11.48 5.56
CA LEU A 44 -5.65 -11.76 4.53
C LEU A 44 -5.40 -13.10 3.80
N ALA A 45 -4.29 -13.79 4.05
CA ALA A 45 -4.00 -15.06 3.41
C ALA A 45 -5.04 -16.13 3.81
N GLY A 46 -5.61 -16.82 2.81
CA GLY A 46 -6.65 -17.82 3.03
C GLY A 46 -8.07 -17.26 3.21
N THR A 47 -8.27 -15.95 3.08
CA THR A 47 -9.61 -15.35 3.05
C THR A 47 -10.34 -15.59 1.72
N LEU A 48 -9.59 -15.70 0.62
CA LEU A 48 -10.09 -16.07 -0.70
C LEU A 48 -9.92 -17.58 -0.91
N SER A 49 -10.89 -18.19 -1.57
CA SER A 49 -10.72 -19.53 -2.12
C SER A 49 -9.64 -19.52 -3.20
N ASP A 50 -8.99 -20.67 -3.47
CA ASP A 50 -8.01 -20.76 -4.56
C ASP A 50 -8.62 -20.40 -5.93
N GLU A 51 -9.92 -20.68 -6.12
CA GLU A 51 -10.68 -20.33 -7.33
C GLU A 51 -10.88 -18.81 -7.46
N ASP A 52 -11.35 -18.14 -6.39
CA ASP A 52 -11.54 -16.68 -6.39
C ASP A 52 -10.19 -15.97 -6.54
N ALA A 53 -9.15 -16.47 -5.88
CA ALA A 53 -7.80 -15.94 -6.00
C ALA A 53 -7.23 -16.14 -7.42
N GLY A 54 -7.56 -17.26 -8.08
CA GLY A 54 -7.24 -17.50 -9.48
C GLY A 54 -7.95 -16.49 -10.40
N THR A 55 -9.25 -16.34 -10.25
CA THR A 55 -10.08 -15.40 -11.02
C THR A 55 -9.56 -13.96 -10.88
N MET A 56 -9.22 -13.53 -9.67
CA MET A 56 -8.67 -12.21 -9.43
C MET A 56 -7.31 -12.02 -10.12
N ARG A 57 -6.47 -13.07 -10.14
CA ARG A 57 -5.16 -13.03 -10.78
C ARG A 57 -5.28 -12.91 -12.29
N GLU A 58 -6.18 -13.69 -12.91
CA GLU A 58 -6.48 -13.60 -14.34
C GLU A 58 -7.01 -12.21 -14.74
N ALA A 59 -7.89 -11.62 -13.93
CA ALA A 59 -8.40 -10.27 -14.17
C ALA A 59 -7.30 -9.20 -14.10
N ILE A 60 -6.35 -9.33 -13.17
CA ILE A 60 -5.20 -8.43 -13.05
C ILE A 60 -4.29 -8.57 -14.27
N ASP A 61 -3.99 -9.80 -14.69
CA ASP A 61 -3.12 -10.06 -15.84
C ASP A 61 -3.74 -9.51 -17.14
N ALA A 62 -5.03 -9.73 -17.36
CA ALA A 62 -5.76 -9.17 -18.49
C ALA A 62 -5.75 -7.64 -18.50
N SER A 63 -5.90 -7.01 -17.33
CA SER A 63 -5.83 -5.55 -17.19
C SER A 63 -4.43 -5.01 -17.54
N HIS A 64 -3.37 -5.69 -17.11
CA HIS A 64 -2.00 -5.32 -17.46
C HIS A 64 -1.72 -5.47 -18.96
N GLU A 65 -2.20 -6.54 -19.59
CA GLU A 65 -2.07 -6.74 -21.04
C GLU A 65 -2.81 -5.67 -21.85
N GLN A 66 -4.03 -5.33 -21.42
CA GLN A 66 -4.81 -4.24 -22.03
C GLN A 66 -4.07 -2.92 -21.92
N HIS A 67 -3.61 -2.57 -20.72
CA HIS A 67 -2.87 -1.33 -20.50
C HIS A 67 -1.55 -1.28 -21.29
N ALA A 68 -0.83 -2.41 -21.38
CA ALA A 68 0.39 -2.49 -22.20
C ALA A 68 0.09 -2.29 -23.70
N THR A 69 -1.03 -2.84 -24.18
CA THR A 69 -1.50 -2.67 -25.56
C THR A 69 -1.85 -1.22 -25.83
N GLU A 70 -2.68 -0.60 -24.98
CA GLU A 70 -3.05 0.82 -25.10
C GLU A 70 -1.81 1.72 -25.11
N LEU A 71 -0.84 1.44 -24.24
CA LEU A 71 0.41 2.18 -24.17
C LEU A 71 1.23 2.03 -25.46
N SER A 72 1.33 0.81 -26.00
CA SER A 72 2.02 0.57 -27.28
C SER A 72 1.35 1.29 -28.45
N GLU A 73 0.02 1.28 -28.53
CA GLU A 73 -0.73 1.98 -29.57
C GLU A 73 -0.53 3.50 -29.49
N GLN A 74 -0.48 4.04 -28.27
CA GLN A 74 -0.24 5.47 -28.05
C GLN A 74 1.17 5.90 -28.50
N PHE A 75 2.18 5.05 -28.31
CA PHE A 75 3.56 5.37 -28.67
C PHE A 75 3.92 5.04 -30.12
N ASP A 76 3.32 3.99 -30.71
CA ASP A 76 3.51 3.66 -32.13
C ASP A 76 2.72 4.60 -33.07
N GLY A 77 1.69 5.30 -32.57
CA GLY A 77 0.96 6.33 -33.31
C GLY A 77 1.64 7.71 -33.36
N ALA A 78 2.85 7.84 -32.83
CA ALA A 78 3.60 9.10 -32.72
C ALA A 78 4.75 9.26 -33.74
N GLU A 79 4.72 8.53 -34.86
CA GLU A 79 5.59 8.76 -36.04
C GLU A 79 4.96 9.67 -37.10
#